data_AF-A0AA89C0A5-F1
#
_entry.id   AF-A0AA89C0A5-F1
#
_cell.length_a   1.000
_cell.length_b   1.000
_cell.length_c   1.000
_cell.angle_alpha   90.00
_cell.angle_beta   90.00
_cell.angle_gamma   90.00
#
_symmetry.space_group_name_H-M   'P 1'
#
loop_
_entity.id
_entity.type
_entity.pdbx_description
1 polymer ?
#
loop_
_entity_poly.entity_id
_entity_poly.type
_entity_poly.pdbx_seq_one_letter_code
_entity_poly.pdbx_strand_id
1 'polypeptide(L)'
;MTGQTPFPDGLGGAVYFCFPNPQGQSWMLLGHLTNQKPSAIFKISNLKSGDSVSFNPFGPCTPEASHMAQIGISVEPLTTLSQQTPVTSAHVSKIDSFVEFSQKMLENFFNYASSFGISQSQMTPNPSETFVPLSTLQNWFQTFERRLQQNPYFWKT
;
A
#
# COMPACT_ATOMS: atom_id res chain seq x y z
N MET A 1 -15.41 16.21 5.41
CA MET A 1 -16.21 17.36 5.88
C MET A 1 -17.61 16.86 6.17
N THR A 2 -18.24 17.36 7.24
CA THR A 2 -19.60 16.95 7.66
C THR A 2 -20.72 17.55 6.80
N GLY A 3 -20.39 18.51 5.93
CA GLY A 3 -21.35 19.23 5.09
C GLY A 3 -22.04 20.40 5.79
N GLN A 4 -21.74 20.68 7.07
CA GLN A 4 -22.35 21.78 7.81
C GLN A 4 -21.74 23.15 7.46
N THR A 5 -20.41 23.22 7.36
CA THR A 5 -19.68 24.46 7.07
C THR A 5 -18.59 24.18 6.03
N PRO A 6 -18.55 24.90 4.90
CA PRO A 6 -17.45 24.80 3.95
C PRO A 6 -16.17 25.41 4.53
N PHE A 7 -15.01 25.05 3.97
CA PHE A 7 -13.79 25.83 4.23
C PHE A 7 -13.97 27.25 3.67
N PRO A 8 -13.41 28.28 4.34
CA PRO A 8 -13.34 29.62 3.76
C PRO A 8 -12.64 29.63 2.41
N ASP A 9 -12.94 30.64 1.60
CA ASP A 9 -12.36 30.78 0.27
C ASP A 9 -10.82 30.80 0.30
N GLY A 10 -10.21 30.01 -0.59
CA GLY A 10 -8.75 29.89 -0.67
C GLY A 10 -8.12 28.98 0.39
N LEU A 11 -8.92 28.35 1.27
CA LEU A 11 -8.43 27.42 2.30
C LEU A 11 -8.85 25.97 2.06
N GLY A 12 -8.10 25.04 2.63
CA GLY A 12 -8.41 23.62 2.72
C GLY A 12 -7.88 23.04 4.04
N GLY A 13 -8.01 21.72 4.21
CA GLY A 13 -7.54 21.02 5.41
C GLY A 13 -6.38 20.07 5.08
N ALA A 14 -5.19 20.30 5.61
CA ALA A 14 -4.13 19.28 5.65
C ALA A 14 -4.44 18.24 6.74
N VAL A 15 -4.36 16.97 6.39
CA VAL A 15 -4.67 15.84 7.28
C VAL A 15 -3.37 15.16 7.69
N TYR A 16 -3.14 15.10 8.99
CA TYR A 16 -1.97 14.49 9.61
C TYR A 16 -2.38 13.34 10.51
N PHE A 17 -1.46 12.38 10.66
CA PHE A 17 -1.61 11.25 11.57
C PHE A 17 -0.39 11.15 12.46
N CYS A 18 -0.63 10.87 13.74
CA CYS A 18 0.41 10.49 14.66
C CYS A 18 0.04 9.20 15.39
N PHE A 19 1.03 8.33 15.55
CA PHE A 19 0.95 7.11 16.33
C PHE A 19 2.29 6.85 17.05
N PRO A 20 2.29 6.20 18.22
CA PRO A 20 3.50 5.75 18.89
C PRO A 20 4.39 4.88 17.99
N ASN A 21 5.60 5.34 17.69
CA ASN A 21 6.62 4.55 16.99
C ASN A 21 7.85 4.38 17.91
N PRO A 22 8.44 3.17 18.02
CA PRO A 22 9.71 2.93 18.68
C PRO A 22 10.86 3.88 18.28
N GLN A 23 10.84 4.45 17.07
CA GLN A 23 11.86 5.36 16.55
C GLN A 23 11.62 6.85 16.86
N GLY A 24 10.51 7.19 17.52
CA GLY A 24 10.12 8.57 17.83
C GLY A 24 8.72 8.92 17.31
N GLN A 25 7.98 9.72 18.08
CA GLN A 25 6.63 10.16 17.74
C GLN A 25 6.70 11.39 16.83
N SER A 26 6.21 11.28 15.59
CA SER A 26 6.14 12.41 14.67
C SER A 26 4.83 12.42 13.88
N TRP A 27 4.34 13.63 13.58
CA TRP A 27 3.18 13.84 12.74
C TRP A 27 3.53 13.59 11.28
N MET A 28 2.81 12.68 10.63
CA MET A 28 2.96 12.39 9.22
C MET A 28 1.80 13.00 8.43
N LEU A 29 2.11 13.73 7.35
CA LEU A 29 1.09 14.25 6.45
C LEU A 29 0.50 13.11 5.61
N LEU A 30 -0.79 12.85 5.74
CA LEU A 30 -1.52 11.84 4.95
C LEU A 30 -2.00 12.40 3.61
N GLY A 31 -2.40 13.67 3.58
CA GLY A 31 -2.98 14.31 2.40
C GLY A 31 -3.77 15.57 2.77
N HIS A 32 -4.71 15.97 1.92
CA HIS A 32 -5.53 17.15 2.14
C HIS A 32 -6.99 16.97 1.70
N LEU A 33 -7.87 17.80 2.25
CA LEU A 33 -9.29 17.92 1.95
C LEU A 33 -9.59 19.34 1.46
N THR A 34 -10.51 19.47 0.51
CA THR A 34 -10.96 20.76 -0.01
C THR A 34 -12.48 20.78 -0.16
N ASN A 35 -13.08 21.94 -0.42
CA ASN A 35 -14.50 22.03 -0.75
C ASN A 35 -14.87 21.19 -2.00
N GLN A 36 -13.94 21.06 -2.95
CA GLN A 36 -14.12 20.24 -4.16
C GLN A 36 -13.91 18.75 -3.91
N LYS A 37 -13.08 18.39 -2.92
CA LYS A 37 -12.82 17.01 -2.51
C LYS A 37 -12.99 16.90 -0.98
N PRO A 38 -14.24 16.81 -0.49
CA PRO A 38 -14.55 16.92 0.93
C PRO A 38 -14.27 15.65 1.73
N SER A 39 -13.87 14.55 1.08
CA SER A 39 -13.54 13.27 1.71
C SER A 39 -12.33 12.59 1.06
N ALA A 40 -11.62 11.79 1.84
CA ALA A 40 -10.49 10.98 1.41
C ALA A 40 -10.35 9.75 2.32
N ILE A 41 -9.74 8.69 1.79
CA ILE A 41 -9.42 7.46 2.53
C ILE A 41 -7.90 7.32 2.55
N PHE A 42 -7.34 7.04 3.73
CA PHE A 42 -5.90 6.88 3.93
C PHE A 42 -5.59 5.52 4.55
N LYS A 43 -4.57 4.84 4.05
CA LYS A 43 -4.04 3.61 4.64
C LYS A 43 -3.07 4.00 5.76
N ILE A 44 -3.36 3.60 6.99
CA ILE A 44 -2.51 3.92 8.15
C ILE A 44 -1.63 2.74 8.62
N SER A 45 -1.73 1.59 7.96
CA SER A 45 -0.89 0.42 8.25
C SER A 45 0.46 0.52 7.54
N ASN A 46 1.52 0.11 8.24
CA ASN A 46 2.91 0.10 7.73
C ASN A 46 3.36 1.47 7.18
N LEU A 47 2.93 2.56 7.81
CA LEU A 47 3.43 3.90 7.50
C LEU A 47 4.92 3.93 7.84
N LYS A 48 5.76 4.07 6.81
CA LYS A 48 7.18 4.31 7.00
C LYS A 48 7.35 5.75 7.44
N SER A 49 7.86 5.97 8.64
CA SER A 49 8.38 7.26 9.06
C SER A 49 9.56 7.57 8.14
N GLY A 50 9.34 8.35 7.08
CA GLY A 50 10.45 8.90 6.32
C GLY A 50 11.22 9.87 7.21
N ASP A 51 12.54 9.96 7.01
CA ASP A 51 13.45 10.93 7.67
C ASP A 51 13.08 12.41 7.42
N SER A 52 11.92 12.70 6.85
CA SER A 52 11.39 14.04 6.78
C SER A 52 11.00 14.49 8.18
N VAL A 53 11.81 15.38 8.75
CA VAL A 53 11.37 16.33 9.78
C VAL A 53 10.23 17.13 9.16
N SER A 54 9.02 16.60 9.27
CA SER A 54 7.81 17.23 8.78
C SER A 54 7.55 18.43 9.67
N PHE A 55 7.84 19.63 9.15
CA PHE A 55 7.27 20.85 9.69
C PHE A 55 5.75 20.67 9.69
N ASN A 56 5.21 20.48 10.88
CA ASN A 56 3.79 20.26 11.10
C ASN A 56 3.32 21.32 12.10
N PRO A 57 2.06 21.77 11.97
CA PRO A 57 1.54 22.87 12.79
C PRO A 57 1.15 22.41 14.20
N PHE A 58 1.38 21.15 14.56
CA PHE A 58 0.95 20.57 15.82
C PHE A 58 2.10 20.51 16.82
N GLY A 59 1.73 20.56 18.10
CA GLY A 59 2.67 20.33 19.20
C GLY A 59 3.22 18.89 19.21
N PRO A 60 4.09 18.58 20.18
CA PRO A 60 4.61 17.23 20.35
C PRO A 60 3.43 16.25 20.42
N CYS A 61 3.51 15.21 19.61
CA CYS A 61 2.50 14.18 19.66
C CYS A 61 2.68 13.39 20.95
N THR A 62 1.77 13.56 21.90
CA THR A 62 1.76 12.84 23.18
C THR A 62 0.46 12.06 23.30
N PRO A 63 0.35 10.89 22.66
CA PRO A 63 -0.72 9.96 22.98
C PRO A 63 -0.51 9.55 24.44
N GLU A 64 -1.50 9.77 25.31
CA GLU A 64 -1.42 9.43 26.75
C GLU A 64 -1.11 7.95 26.98
N ALA A 65 -1.38 7.09 25.98
CA ALA A 65 -1.03 5.69 25.99
C ALA A 65 -0.43 5.22 24.65
N SER A 66 0.44 4.20 24.72
CA SER A 66 1.19 3.62 23.59
C SER A 66 0.33 2.96 22.49
N HIS A 67 -0.98 2.88 22.68
CA HIS A 67 -1.94 2.31 21.74
C HIS A 67 -2.90 3.37 21.14
N MET A 68 -2.77 4.64 21.54
CA MET A 68 -3.62 5.72 21.04
C MET A 68 -3.01 6.37 19.79
N ALA A 69 -3.86 6.63 18.79
CA ALA A 69 -3.50 7.40 17.60
C ALA A 69 -4.19 8.76 17.63
N GLN A 70 -3.60 9.75 16.96
CA GLN A 70 -4.20 11.08 16.80
C GLN A 70 -4.31 11.43 15.31
N ILE A 71 -5.43 12.04 14.94
CA ILE A 71 -5.65 12.66 13.63
C ILE A 71 -5.70 14.17 13.84
N GLY A 72 -4.84 14.88 13.14
CA GLY A 72 -4.77 16.33 13.14
C GLY A 72 -5.27 16.88 11.81
N ILE A 73 -6.15 17.89 11.84
CA ILE A 73 -6.57 18.60 10.63
C ILE A 73 -6.20 20.06 10.80
N SER A 74 -5.28 20.54 9.96
CA SER A 74 -4.82 21.93 9.93
C SER A 74 -5.50 22.67 8.78
N VAL A 75 -6.08 23.84 9.05
CA VAL A 75 -6.69 24.68 8.01
C VAL A 75 -5.61 25.57 7.40
N GLU A 76 -5.32 25.37 6.11
CA GLU A 76 -4.19 26.01 5.44
C GLU A 76 -4.57 26.57 4.06
N PRO A 77 -3.84 27.57 3.56
CA PRO A 77 -4.02 28.06 2.19
C PRO A 77 -3.86 26.95 1.15
N LEU A 78 -4.73 26.92 0.14
CA LEU A 78 -4.66 25.95 -0.95
C LEU A 78 -3.30 25.99 -1.68
N THR A 79 -2.66 27.17 -1.74
CA THR A 79 -1.31 27.34 -2.28
C THR A 79 -0.27 26.56 -1.49
N THR A 80 -0.35 26.58 -0.15
CA THR A 80 0.54 25.79 0.73
C THR A 80 0.28 24.31 0.57
N LEU A 81 -0.98 23.88 0.57
CA LEU A 81 -1.36 22.46 0.42
C LEU A 81 -0.84 21.85 -0.90
N SER A 82 -0.81 22.64 -1.98
CA SER A 82 -0.31 22.20 -3.28
C SER A 82 1.20 21.89 -3.30
N GLN A 83 1.95 22.48 -2.37
CA GLN A 83 3.41 22.31 -2.26
C GLN A 83 3.78 21.20 -1.26
N GLN A 84 2.82 20.72 -0.48
CA GLN A 84 3.06 19.65 0.48
C GLN A 84 3.10 18.28 -0.21
N THR A 85 4.06 17.46 0.20
CA THR A 85 4.17 16.07 -0.28
C THR A 85 3.69 15.12 0.82
N PRO A 86 2.52 14.47 0.66
CA PRO A 86 2.05 13.48 1.62
C PRO A 86 2.91 12.21 1.58
N VAL A 87 2.90 11.45 2.67
CA VAL A 87 3.61 10.16 2.71
C VAL A 87 3.00 9.18 1.69
N THR A 88 3.84 8.62 0.82
CA THR A 88 3.41 7.78 -0.30
C THR A 88 2.62 6.53 0.15
N SER A 89 2.94 6.01 1.33
CA SER A 89 2.26 4.85 1.94
C SER A 89 0.88 5.17 2.50
N ALA A 90 0.54 6.44 2.74
CA ALA A 90 -0.78 6.83 3.21
C ALA A 90 -1.85 6.78 2.11
N HIS A 91 -1.43 6.89 0.85
CA HIS A 91 -2.33 6.67 -0.25
C HIS A 91 -2.70 5.19 -0.32
N VAL A 92 -4.01 4.91 -0.34
CA VAL A 92 -4.50 3.57 -0.68
C VAL A 92 -3.95 3.27 -2.08
N SER A 93 -3.09 2.24 -2.18
CA SER A 93 -2.61 1.74 -3.46
C SER A 93 -3.81 1.56 -4.38
N LYS A 94 -3.83 2.27 -5.51
CA LYS A 94 -4.84 2.04 -6.56
C LYS A 94 -4.65 0.71 -7.27
N ILE A 95 -3.56 0.00 -6.95
CA ILE A 95 -3.40 -1.41 -7.29
C ILE A 95 -4.49 -2.15 -6.51
N ASP A 96 -5.48 -2.62 -7.26
CA ASP A 96 -6.59 -3.42 -6.76
C ASP A 96 -6.00 -4.51 -5.83
N SER A 97 -6.46 -4.61 -4.59
CA SER A 97 -5.90 -5.57 -3.61
C SER A 97 -5.91 -7.00 -4.17
N PHE A 98 -6.81 -7.26 -5.11
CA PHE A 98 -6.87 -8.47 -5.90
C PHE A 98 -5.61 -8.72 -6.77
N VAL A 99 -5.06 -7.70 -7.42
CA VAL A 99 -3.83 -7.80 -8.23
C VAL A 99 -2.63 -8.11 -7.34
N GLU A 100 -2.51 -7.42 -6.21
CA GLU A 100 -1.43 -7.66 -5.23
C GLU A 100 -1.50 -9.10 -4.69
N PHE A 101 -2.69 -9.55 -4.29
CA PHE A 101 -2.92 -10.93 -3.86
C PHE A 101 -2.55 -11.93 -4.97
N SER A 102 -3.02 -11.70 -6.19
CA SER A 102 -2.78 -12.59 -7.33
C SER A 102 -1.29 -12.71 -7.63
N GLN A 103 -0.55 -11.60 -7.65
CA GLN A 103 0.91 -11.61 -7.84
C GLN A 103 1.61 -12.41 -6.74
N LYS A 104 1.27 -12.16 -5.47
CA LYS A 104 1.87 -12.88 -4.33
C LYS A 104 1.55 -14.38 -4.36
N MET A 105 0.33 -14.74 -4.73
CA MET A 105 -0.08 -16.14 -4.88
C MET A 105 0.73 -16.83 -5.99
N LEU A 106 0.90 -16.17 -7.13
CA LEU A 106 1.68 -16.70 -8.25
C LEU A 106 3.14 -16.91 -7.90
N GLU A 107 3.77 -15.90 -7.28
CA GLU A 107 5.15 -15.99 -6.79
C GLU A 107 5.31 -17.15 -5.80
N ASN A 108 4.40 -17.26 -4.83
CA ASN A 108 4.43 -18.31 -3.83
C ASN A 108 4.33 -19.71 -4.46
N PHE A 109 3.38 -19.92 -5.38
CA PHE A 109 3.20 -21.19 -6.07
C PHE A 109 4.43 -21.56 -6.91
N PHE A 110 4.96 -20.62 -7.70
CA PHE A 110 6.15 -20.87 -8.51
C PHE A 110 7.37 -21.22 -7.65
N ASN A 111 7.59 -20.48 -6.56
CA ASN A 111 8.69 -20.76 -5.62
C ASN A 111 8.54 -22.14 -4.96
N TYR A 112 7.32 -22.50 -4.54
CA TYR A 112 7.05 -23.82 -3.97
C TYR A 112 7.31 -24.92 -5.00
N ALA A 113 6.67 -24.88 -6.17
CA ALA A 113 6.78 -25.95 -7.16
C ALA A 113 8.19 -26.06 -7.77
N SER A 114 8.87 -24.94 -8.02
CA SER A 114 10.25 -24.94 -8.52
C SER A 114 11.26 -25.48 -7.50
N SER A 115 10.96 -25.42 -6.19
CA SER A 115 11.83 -26.00 -5.16
C SER A 115 11.95 -27.53 -5.23
N PHE A 116 10.98 -28.19 -5.89
CA PHE A 116 11.02 -29.63 -6.19
C PHE A 116 11.63 -29.93 -7.56
N GLY A 117 12.13 -28.92 -8.28
CA GLY A 117 12.78 -29.09 -9.57
C GLY A 117 14.05 -29.91 -9.44
N ILE A 118 14.03 -31.14 -9.96
CA ILE A 118 15.19 -32.03 -10.00
C ILE A 118 15.54 -32.40 -11.45
N SER A 119 16.82 -32.63 -11.70
CA SER A 119 17.29 -33.14 -12.99
C SER A 119 17.08 -34.65 -13.09
N GLN A 120 17.07 -35.20 -14.31
CA GLN A 120 16.92 -36.65 -14.53
C GLN A 120 17.99 -37.49 -13.81
N SER A 121 19.20 -36.95 -13.61
CA SER A 121 20.27 -37.64 -12.87
C SER A 121 20.02 -37.71 -11.37
N GLN A 122 19.13 -36.89 -10.83
CA GLN A 122 18.76 -36.84 -9.41
C GLN A 122 17.46 -37.59 -9.12
N MET A 123 16.75 -38.06 -10.15
CA MET A 123 15.49 -38.79 -10.00
C MET A 123 15.73 -40.22 -9.51
N THR A 124 14.93 -40.64 -8.53
CA THR A 124 14.79 -42.05 -8.16
C THR A 124 13.67 -42.68 -8.99
N PRO A 125 13.79 -43.95 -9.41
CA PRO A 125 12.74 -44.60 -10.19
C PRO A 125 11.41 -44.67 -9.42
N ASN A 126 10.40 -43.93 -9.89
CA ASN A 126 9.04 -43.98 -9.35
C ASN A 126 8.01 -44.09 -10.49
N PRO A 127 7.61 -45.31 -10.89
CA PRO A 127 6.78 -45.53 -12.07
C PRO A 127 5.31 -45.11 -11.91
N SER A 128 4.85 -44.80 -10.69
CA SER A 128 3.49 -44.32 -10.42
C SER A 128 3.37 -42.79 -10.39
N GLU A 129 4.49 -42.07 -10.48
CA GLU A 129 4.52 -40.61 -10.35
C GLU A 129 4.65 -39.93 -11.73
N THR A 130 3.91 -38.84 -11.91
CA THR A 130 3.95 -38.03 -13.14
C THR A 130 4.75 -36.77 -12.88
N PHE A 131 5.68 -36.46 -13.79
CA PHE A 131 6.55 -35.29 -13.68
C PHE A 131 6.16 -34.23 -14.71
N VAL A 132 6.15 -32.97 -14.29
CA VAL A 132 5.97 -31.81 -15.18
C VAL A 132 7.33 -31.13 -15.37
N PRO A 133 7.80 -30.91 -16.62
CA PRO A 133 9.03 -30.17 -16.84
C PRO A 133 8.97 -28.77 -16.24
N LEU A 134 10.05 -28.34 -15.57
CA LEU A 134 10.13 -27.02 -14.95
C LEU A 134 9.92 -25.88 -15.98
N SER A 135 10.32 -26.10 -17.23
CA SER A 135 10.08 -25.16 -18.34
C SER A 135 8.59 -24.93 -18.61
N THR A 136 7.75 -25.96 -18.48
CA THR A 136 6.29 -25.84 -18.62
C THR A 136 5.73 -24.94 -17.54
N LEU A 137 6.17 -25.12 -16.28
CA LEU A 137 5.76 -24.29 -15.16
C LEU A 137 6.21 -22.83 -15.33
N GLN A 138 7.45 -22.61 -15.77
CA GLN A 138 7.99 -21.27 -16.01
C GLN A 138 7.24 -20.53 -17.13
N ASN A 139 6.96 -21.22 -18.24
CA ASN A 139 6.17 -20.66 -19.35
C ASN A 139 4.74 -20.32 -18.92
N TRP A 140 4.12 -21.17 -18.10
CA TRP A 140 2.80 -20.91 -17.52
C TRP A 140 2.83 -19.67 -16.63
N PHE A 141 3.80 -19.57 -15.72
CA PHE A 141 3.95 -18.43 -14.81
C PHE A 141 4.07 -17.11 -15.58
N GLN A 142 5.00 -17.03 -16.56
CA GLN A 142 5.19 -15.84 -17.39
C GLN A 142 3.93 -15.49 -18.20
N THR A 143 3.23 -16.49 -18.73
CA THR A 143 2.00 -16.27 -19.49
C THR A 143 0.88 -15.73 -18.60
N PHE A 144 0.74 -16.27 -17.39
CA PHE A 144 -0.27 -15.82 -16.44
C PHE A 144 0.03 -14.40 -15.97
N GLU A 145 1.28 -14.11 -15.58
CA GLU A 145 1.69 -12.77 -15.13
C GLU A 145 1.41 -11.72 -16.22
N ARG A 146 1.78 -12.01 -17.47
CA ARG A 146 1.48 -11.14 -18.62
C ARG A 146 -0.02 -10.90 -18.80
N ARG A 147 -0.85 -11.94 -18.68
CA ARG A 147 -2.32 -11.80 -18.80
C ARG A 147 -2.91 -11.00 -17.64
N LEU A 148 -2.41 -11.19 -16.42
CA LEU A 148 -2.84 -10.46 -15.22
C LEU A 148 -2.53 -8.96 -15.33
N GLN A 149 -1.35 -8.61 -15.86
CA GLN A 149 -0.96 -7.21 -16.11
C GLN A 149 -1.86 -6.54 -17.16
N GLN A 150 -2.31 -7.28 -18.18
CA GLN A 150 -3.17 -6.75 -19.24
C GLN A 150 -4.64 -6.63 -18.80
N ASN A 151 -5.16 -7.63 -18.10
CA ASN A 151 -6.54 -7.66 -17.62
C ASN A 151 -6.62 -8.46 -16.31
N PRO A 152 -6.81 -7.82 -15.14
CA PRO A 152 -6.94 -8.51 -13.86
C PRO A 152 -8.04 -9.59 -13.80
N TYR A 153 -9.07 -9.49 -14.64
CA TYR A 153 -10.23 -10.38 -14.64
C TYR A 153 -10.23 -11.42 -15.77
N PHE A 154 -9.10 -11.63 -16.46
CA PHE A 154 -9.01 -12.53 -17.63
C PHE A 154 -9.49 -13.97 -17.37
N TRP A 155 -9.43 -14.43 -16.12
CA TRP A 155 -9.75 -15.79 -15.69
C TRP A 155 -11.25 -16.02 -15.41
N LYS A 156 -12.08 -14.97 -15.38
CA LYS A 156 -13.53 -15.05 -15.09
C LYS A 156 -14.40 -15.37 -16.31
N THR A 157 -13.79 -15.63 -17.46
CA THR A 157 -14.50 -15.86 -18.74
C THR A 157 -14.43 -17.33 -19.10
#